data_AF-A0A2S7U231-F1
#
_entry.id   AF-A0A2S7U231-F1
#
_cell.length_a   1.000
_cell.length_b   1.000
_cell.length_c   1.000
_cell.angle_alpha   90.00
_cell.angle_beta   90.00
_cell.angle_gamma   90.00
#
_symmetry.space_group_name_H-M   'P 1'
#
loop_
_entity.id
_entity.type
_entity.pdbx_description
1 polymer ?
#
loop_
_entity_poly.entity_id
_entity_poly.type
_entity_poly.pdbx_seq_one_letter_code
_entity_poly.pdbx_strand_id
1 'polypeptide(L)'
;MEILGYLFLMLGLTLTTIGALWFLITCFMKSLWWVLACIFIPLAEILFLFIHWKEASKPAATVVIGGLLIGAAMLTLPTPIS
;
A
#
# COMPACT_ATOMS: atom_id res chain seq x y z
N MET A 1 12.00 19.74 -11.88
CA MET A 1 10.91 18.75 -12.04
C MET A 1 11.32 17.39 -11.50
N GLU A 2 12.53 16.91 -11.80
CA GLU A 2 12.98 15.56 -11.44
C GLU A 2 13.11 15.30 -9.94
N ILE A 3 13.71 16.22 -9.18
CA ILE A 3 13.91 16.09 -7.72
C ILE A 3 12.59 15.91 -6.98
N LEU A 4 11.52 16.60 -7.42
CA LEU A 4 10.20 16.51 -6.81
C LEU A 4 9.59 15.12 -7.02
N GLY A 5 9.76 14.54 -8.21
CA GLY A 5 9.35 13.17 -8.52
C GLY A 5 10.06 12.15 -7.65
N TYR A 6 11.38 12.26 -7.46
CA TYR A 6 12.13 11.36 -6.57
C TYR A 6 11.69 11.47 -5.10
N LEU A 7 11.38 12.68 -4.62
CA LEU A 7 10.85 12.89 -3.26
C LEU A 7 9.49 12.21 -3.07
N PHE A 8 8.58 12.38 -4.03
CA PHE A 8 7.26 11.71 -3.98
C PHE A 8 7.39 10.19 -4.08
N LEU A 9 8.33 9.68 -4.88
CA LEU A 9 8.56 8.25 -5.01
C LEU A 9 9.08 7.67 -3.69
N MET A 10 10.07 8.30 -3.06
CA MET A 10 10.58 7.89 -1.74
C MET A 10 9.48 7.90 -0.68
N LEU A 11 8.74 9.00 -0.55
CA LEU A 11 7.63 9.10 0.42
C LEU A 11 6.52 8.08 0.16
N GLY A 12 6.13 7.93 -1.10
CA GLY A 12 5.12 6.98 -1.53
C GLY A 12 5.55 5.54 -1.22
N LEU A 13 6.81 5.19 -1.47
CA LEU A 13 7.36 3.86 -1.16
C LEU A 13 7.35 3.60 0.35
N THR A 14 7.77 4.57 1.16
CA THR A 14 7.76 4.45 2.62
C THR A 14 6.34 4.30 3.18
N LEU A 15 5.38 5.10 2.71
CA LEU A 15 3.99 4.99 3.15
C LEU A 15 3.34 3.69 2.71
N THR A 16 3.60 3.25 1.48
CA THR A 16 3.06 1.98 0.95
C THR A 16 3.61 0.80 1.74
N THR A 17 4.91 0.78 2.04
CA THR A 17 5.53 -0.29 2.83
C THR A 17 5.05 -0.30 4.28
N ILE A 18 4.96 0.86 4.93
CA ILE A 18 4.41 0.97 6.29
C ILE A 18 2.94 0.53 6.32
N GLY A 19 2.13 1.00 5.36
CA GLY A 19 0.73 0.64 5.26
C GLY A 19 0.53 -0.86 5.02
N ALA A 20 1.32 -1.47 4.13
CA ALA A 20 1.25 -2.89 3.81
C ALA A 20 1.67 -3.75 5.00
N LEU A 21 2.77 -3.40 5.68
CA LEU A 21 3.19 -4.08 6.91
C LEU A 21 2.13 -3.97 8.00
N TRP A 22 1.54 -2.78 8.17
CA TRP A 22 0.50 -2.57 9.17
C TRP A 22 -0.78 -3.36 8.84
N PHE A 23 -1.15 -3.46 7.56
CA PHE A 23 -2.27 -4.30 7.11
C PHE A 23 -1.99 -5.77 7.42
N LEU A 24 -0.79 -6.25 7.11
CA LEU A 24 -0.38 -7.63 7.35
C LEU A 24 -0.33 -7.98 8.84
N ILE A 25 0.16 -7.06 9.69
CA ILE A 25 0.13 -7.20 11.15
C ILE A 25 -1.32 -7.28 11.63
N THR A 26 -2.21 -6.44 11.10
CA THR A 26 -3.64 -6.45 11.46
C THR A 26 -4.31 -7.78 11.09
N CYS A 27 -3.98 -8.34 9.91
CA CYS A 27 -4.39 -9.70 9.54
C CYS A 27 -3.86 -10.74 10.52
N PHE A 28 -2.57 -10.68 10.86
CA PHE A 28 -1.93 -11.64 11.76
C PHE A 28 -2.57 -11.65 13.15
N MET A 29 -2.91 -10.47 13.67
CA MET A 29 -3.59 -10.31 14.95
C MET A 29 -5.00 -10.90 14.96
N LYS A 30 -5.65 -11.09 13.79
CA LYS A 30 -6.95 -11.77 13.69
C LYS A 30 -6.82 -13.27 13.47
N SER A 31 -6.08 -13.69 12.45
CA SER A 31 -5.76 -15.11 12.27
C SER A 31 -4.60 -15.33 11.31
N LEU A 32 -3.86 -16.40 11.55
CA LEU A 32 -2.77 -16.83 10.67
C LEU A 32 -3.30 -17.28 9.28
N TRP A 33 -4.53 -17.79 9.23
CA TRP A 33 -5.20 -18.16 7.97
C TRP A 33 -5.50 -16.94 7.09
N TRP A 34 -5.87 -15.81 7.69
CA TRP A 34 -6.13 -14.57 6.95
C TRP A 34 -4.84 -14.01 6.33
N VAL A 35 -3.73 -14.07 7.06
CA VAL A 35 -2.42 -13.69 6.51
C VAL A 35 -2.04 -14.55 5.31
N LEU A 36 -2.22 -15.86 5.42
CA LEU A 36 -1.91 -16.78 4.32
C LEU A 36 -2.81 -16.52 3.11
N ALA A 37 -4.10 -16.25 3.34
CA ALA A 37 -5.04 -15.88 2.29
C ALA A 37 -4.64 -14.55 1.62
N CYS A 38 -4.32 -13.51 2.38
CA CYS A 38 -3.89 -12.20 1.86
C CYS A 38 -2.58 -12.30 1.05
N ILE A 39 -1.61 -13.10 1.49
CA ILE A 39 -0.33 -13.29 0.78
C ILE A 39 -0.50 -14.06 -0.55
N PHE A 40 -1.37 -15.08 -0.58
CA PHE A 40 -1.56 -15.90 -1.78
C PHE A 40 -2.60 -15.32 -2.74
N ILE A 41 -3.56 -14.55 -2.22
CA ILE A 41 -4.75 -14.13 -2.95
C ILE A 41 -4.97 -12.63 -2.68
N PRO A 42 -4.65 -11.73 -3.64
CA PRO A 42 -4.89 -10.30 -3.46
C PRO A 42 -6.39 -9.96 -3.30
N LEU A 43 -7.28 -10.79 -3.85
CA LEU A 43 -8.73 -10.68 -3.62
C LEU A 43 -9.11 -10.89 -2.15
N ALA A 44 -8.35 -11.70 -1.40
CA ALA A 44 -8.58 -11.91 0.02
C ALA A 44 -8.26 -10.65 0.85
N GLU A 45 -7.32 -9.81 0.40
CA GLU A 45 -7.04 -8.51 1.03
C GLU A 45 -8.26 -7.59 0.96
N ILE A 46 -8.91 -7.55 -0.20
CA ILE A 46 -10.14 -6.77 -0.42
C ILE A 46 -11.27 -7.32 0.45
N LEU A 47 -11.46 -8.64 0.48
CA LEU A 47 -12.47 -9.27 1.34
C LEU A 47 -12.20 -8.98 2.83
N PHE A 48 -10.94 -9.10 3.28
CA PHE A 48 -10.54 -8.80 4.65
C PHE A 48 -10.80 -7.33 4.99
N LEU A 49 -10.53 -6.41 4.05
CA LEU A 49 -10.84 -4.99 4.23
C LEU A 49 -12.34 -4.75 4.44
N PHE A 50 -13.20 -5.40 3.66
CA PHE A 50 -14.66 -5.27 3.84
C PHE A 50 -15.16 -5.92 5.14
N ILE A 51 -14.65 -7.08 5.50
CA ILE A 51 -15.05 -7.80 6.72
C ILE A 51 -14.54 -7.08 7.98
N HIS A 52 -13.30 -6.61 7.97
CA HIS A 52 -12.60 -5.98 9.10
C HIS A 52 -12.40 -4.48 8.89
N TRP A 53 -13.39 -3.79 8.31
CA TRP A 53 -13.29 -2.38 7.92
C TRP A 53 -12.78 -1.46 9.03
N LYS A 54 -13.24 -1.64 10.27
CA LYS A 54 -12.84 -0.80 11.41
C LYS A 54 -11.34 -0.87 11.72
N GLU A 55 -10.73 -2.03 11.49
CA GLU A 55 -9.34 -2.33 11.83
C GLU A 55 -8.44 -2.14 10.60
N ALA A 56 -8.93 -2.52 9.42
CA ALA A 56 -8.19 -2.55 8.16
C ALA A 56 -8.27 -1.24 7.34
N SER A 57 -9.26 -0.38 7.57
CA SER A 57 -9.41 0.88 6.81
C SER A 57 -8.24 1.84 6.95
N LYS A 58 -7.67 1.98 8.15
CA LYS A 58 -6.51 2.85 8.40
C LYS A 58 -5.27 2.38 7.64
N PRO A 59 -4.80 1.13 7.80
CA PRO A 59 -3.64 0.66 7.05
C PRO A 59 -3.90 0.66 5.54
N ALA A 60 -5.10 0.28 5.08
CA ALA A 60 -5.45 0.33 3.67
C ALA A 60 -5.42 1.76 3.10
N ALA A 61 -5.93 2.75 3.84
CA ALA A 61 -5.86 4.16 3.42
C ALA A 61 -4.40 4.63 3.29
N THR A 62 -3.52 4.22 4.20
CA THR A 62 -2.09 4.54 4.13
C THR A 62 -1.43 3.95 2.87
N VAL A 63 -1.76 2.70 2.52
CA VAL A 63 -1.30 2.06 1.28
C VAL A 63 -1.80 2.83 0.05
N VAL A 64 -3.08 3.20 0.02
CA VAL A 64 -3.67 3.95 -1.11
C VAL A 64 -3.02 5.32 -1.27
N ILE A 65 -2.78 6.06 -0.18
CA ILE A 65 -2.10 7.36 -0.20
C ILE A 65 -0.67 7.20 -0.71
N GLY A 66 0.06 6.18 -0.23
CA GLY A 66 1.39 5.86 -0.71
C GLY A 66 1.41 5.54 -2.21
N GLY A 67 0.48 4.71 -2.67
CA GLY A 67 0.32 4.37 -4.09
C GLY A 67 -0.02 5.58 -4.96
N LEU A 68 -0.85 6.50 -4.50
CA LEU A 68 -1.16 7.76 -5.20
C LEU A 68 0.07 8.65 -5.32
N LEU A 69 0.91 8.73 -4.29
CA LEU A 69 2.17 9.48 -4.34
C LEU A 69 3.16 8.87 -5.33
N ILE A 70 3.26 7.54 -5.39
CA ILE A 70 4.06 6.84 -6.40
C ILE A 70 3.51 7.13 -7.81
N GLY A 71 2.18 7.04 -8.01
CA GLY A 71 1.55 7.38 -9.29
C GLY A 71 1.83 8.82 -9.72
N ALA A 72 1.73 9.77 -8.80
CA ALA A 72 2.06 11.18 -9.06
C ALA A 72 3.56 11.38 -9.35
N ALA A 73 4.44 10.63 -8.68
CA ALA A 73 5.87 10.63 -9.01
C ALA A 73 6.13 10.14 -10.43
N MET A 74 5.46 9.06 -10.86
CA MET A 74 5.60 8.53 -12.23
C MET A 74 5.16 9.51 -13.31
N LEU A 75 4.17 10.36 -13.03
CA LEU A 75 3.71 11.41 -13.96
C LEU A 75 4.66 12.61 -14.05
N THR A 76 5.56 12.78 -13.07
CA THR A 76 6.45 13.94 -12.95
C THR A 76 7.92 13.60 -13.21
N LEU A 77 8.29 12.32 -13.11
CA LEU A 77 9.61 11.82 -13.50
C LEU A 77 9.69 11.70 -15.03
N PRO A 78 10.74 12.23 -15.68
CA PRO A 78 10.98 11.92 -17.08
C PRO A 78 11.28 10.42 -17.19
N THR A 79 10.47 9.72 -17.97
CA THR A 79 10.74 8.32 -18.30
C THR A 79 12.10 8.24 -18.99
N PRO A 80 13.04 7.39 -18.55
CA PRO A 80 14.32 7.21 -19.23
C PRO A 80 14.12 6.40 -20.53
N ILE A 81 13.31 6.89 -21.45
CA ILE A 81 13.17 6.37 -22.81
C ILE A 81 12.69 7.50 -23.74
N SER A 82 13.65 8.31 -24.20
CA SER A 82 13.87 8.78 -25.59
C SER A 82 14.93 9.87 -25.59
#